data_AF-A0A1G2CJF9-F1
#
_entry.id   AF-A0A1G2CJF9-F1
#
_cell.length_a   1.000
_cell.length_b   1.000
_cell.length_c   1.000
_cell.angle_alpha   90.00
_cell.angle_beta   90.00
_cell.angle_gamma   90.00
#
_symmetry.space_group_name_H-M   'P 1'
#
loop_
_entity.id
_entity.type
_entity.pdbx_description
1 polymer ?
#
loop_
_entity_poly.entity_id
_entity_poly.type
_entity_poly.pdbx_seq_one_letter_code
_entity_poly.pdbx_strand_id
1 'polypeptide(L)'
;MERFWQERERQLIADMPCLKPDFQKEFLKAFFNDEGSVYFNSSSRVRRVTGVQYDHRILHLVKTLLGNFGISSDIDMHTHAVVISGQSNLLRFRKHIGFARGLTVNGTRANSRWKKSLEKRHILNRAIAFYKS
;
A
#
# COMPACT_ATOMS: atom_id res chain seq x y z
N MET A 1 21.50 -0.43 -24.10
CA MET A 1 21.18 -0.91 -22.73
C MET A 1 19.85 -0.38 -22.22
N GLU A 2 19.54 0.91 -22.37
CA GLU A 2 18.29 1.50 -21.88
C GLU A 2 17.01 0.82 -22.43
N ARG A 3 16.96 0.53 -23.73
CA ARG A 3 15.83 -0.19 -24.34
C ARG A 3 15.61 -1.60 -23.78
N PHE A 4 16.68 -2.29 -23.36
CA PHE A 4 16.57 -3.63 -22.78
C PHE A 4 15.85 -3.57 -21.43
N TRP A 5 16.23 -2.63 -20.57
CA TRP A 5 15.60 -2.45 -19.26
C TRP A 5 14.14 -2.00 -19.38
N GLN A 6 13.84 -1.09 -20.30
CA GLN A 6 12.46 -0.67 -20.58
C GLN A 6 11.58 -1.84 -21.06
N GLU A 7 12.12 -2.73 -21.89
CA GLU A 7 11.38 -3.90 -22.38
C GLU A 7 11.15 -4.93 -21.26
N ARG A 8 12.16 -5.17 -20.42
CA ARG A 8 12.04 -6.05 -19.25
C ARG A 8 11.03 -5.52 -18.25
N GLU A 9 11.01 -4.20 -18.00
CA GLU A 9 10.04 -3.56 -17.13
C GLU A 9 8.61 -3.74 -17.66
N ARG A 10 8.38 -3.44 -18.95
CA ARG A 10 7.07 -3.63 -19.59
C ARG A 10 6.60 -5.08 -19.50
N GLN A 11 7.49 -6.02 -19.82
CA GLN A 11 7.18 -7.45 -19.75
C GLN A 11 6.83 -7.87 -18.32
N LEU A 12 7.59 -7.43 -17.32
CA LEU A 12 7.33 -7.76 -15.93
C LEU A 12 5.99 -7.20 -15.44
N ILE A 13 5.64 -5.97 -15.83
CA ILE A 13 4.33 -5.38 -15.54
C ILE A 13 3.20 -6.20 -16.17
N ALA A 14 3.37 -6.63 -17.42
CA ALA A 14 2.38 -7.41 -18.15
C ALA A 14 2.20 -8.83 -17.58
N ASP A 15 3.28 -9.48 -17.15
CA ASP A 15 3.27 -10.87 -16.68
C ASP A 15 2.84 -11.00 -15.22
N MET A 16 3.07 -9.98 -14.39
CA MET A 16 2.84 -10.03 -12.94
C MET A 16 1.43 -10.53 -12.54
N PRO A 17 0.32 -10.12 -13.20
CA PRO A 17 -1.02 -10.64 -12.89
C PRO A 17 -1.18 -12.16 -13.12
N CYS A 18 -0.37 -12.75 -13.99
CA CYS A 18 -0.40 -14.17 -14.34
C CYS A 18 0.54 -15.03 -13.50
N LEU A 19 1.43 -14.40 -12.71
CA LEU A 19 2.34 -15.13 -11.83
C LEU A 19 1.60 -15.78 -10.66
N LYS A 20 2.23 -16.78 -10.03
CA LYS A 20 1.69 -17.44 -8.84
C LYS A 20 1.39 -16.41 -7.74
N PRO A 21 0.34 -16.62 -6.92
CA PRO A 21 -0.05 -15.68 -5.86
C PRO A 21 1.10 -15.26 -4.93
N ASP A 22 2.04 -16.15 -4.62
CA ASP A 22 3.18 -15.80 -3.76
C ASP A 22 4.08 -14.71 -4.35
N PHE A 23 4.31 -14.70 -5.66
CA PHE A 23 5.07 -13.64 -6.32
C PHE A 23 4.31 -12.32 -6.32
N GLN A 24 3.00 -12.36 -6.59
CA GLN A 24 2.15 -11.17 -6.53
C GLN A 24 2.14 -10.56 -5.13
N LYS A 25 2.07 -11.42 -4.10
CA LYS A 25 2.12 -11.03 -2.70
C LYS A 25 3.46 -10.38 -2.34
N GLU A 26 4.58 -10.98 -2.73
CA GLU A 26 5.90 -10.39 -2.45
C GLU A 26 6.11 -9.07 -3.20
N PHE A 27 5.63 -8.95 -4.44
CA PHE A 27 5.61 -7.68 -5.16
C PHE A 27 4.81 -6.61 -4.40
N LEU A 28 3.57 -6.91 -4.02
CA LEU A 28 2.72 -5.99 -3.26
C LEU A 28 3.38 -5.61 -1.93
N LYS A 29 3.97 -6.57 -1.23
CA LYS A 29 4.64 -6.33 0.05
C LYS A 29 5.86 -5.43 -0.12
N ALA A 30 6.69 -5.66 -1.14
CA ALA A 30 7.82 -4.80 -1.46
C ALA A 30 7.34 -3.37 -1.77
N PHE A 31 6.33 -3.23 -2.64
CA PHE A 31 5.72 -1.95 -2.98
C PHE A 31 5.22 -1.19 -1.75
N PHE A 32 4.41 -1.81 -0.88
CA PHE A 32 3.88 -1.14 0.31
C PHE A 32 4.90 -0.93 1.42
N ASN A 33 5.97 -1.72 1.47
CA ASN A 33 7.05 -1.47 2.42
C ASN A 33 7.75 -0.15 2.13
N ASP A 34 8.02 0.09 0.85
CA ASP A 34 8.72 1.29 0.36
C ASP A 34 7.77 2.50 0.30
N GLU A 35 6.76 2.43 -0.56
CA GLU A 35 5.86 3.55 -0.90
C GLU A 35 4.63 3.65 0.00
N GLY A 36 4.36 2.57 0.77
CA GLY A 36 3.15 2.46 1.55
C GLY A 36 3.17 3.30 2.83
N SER A 37 2.03 3.89 3.17
CA SER A 37 1.81 4.61 4.43
C SER A 37 0.42 4.32 4.98
N VAL A 38 0.24 4.58 6.28
CA VAL A 38 -1.07 4.48 6.93
C VAL A 38 -1.53 5.87 7.33
N TYR A 39 -2.66 6.29 6.77
CA TYR A 39 -3.35 7.51 7.17
C TYR A 39 -4.50 7.16 8.10
N PHE A 40 -4.39 7.57 9.36
CA PHE A 40 -5.40 7.33 10.38
C PHE A 40 -5.75 8.60 11.14
N ASN A 41 -6.93 9.16 10.94
CA ASN A 41 -7.48 10.30 11.68
C ASN A 41 -8.70 9.89 12.51
N SER A 42 -8.59 9.97 13.84
CA SER A 42 -9.67 9.67 14.77
C SER A 42 -10.78 10.71 14.68
N SER A 43 -10.43 12.01 14.61
CA SER A 43 -11.39 13.12 14.60
C SER A 43 -12.24 13.13 13.32
N SER A 44 -11.62 12.96 12.15
CA SER A 44 -12.36 12.88 10.88
C SER A 44 -12.82 11.47 10.52
N ARG A 45 -12.58 10.49 11.39
CA ARG A 45 -12.88 9.06 11.17
C ARG A 45 -12.32 8.53 9.82
N VAL A 46 -11.21 9.06 9.32
CA VAL A 46 -10.58 8.57 8.09
C VAL A 46 -9.52 7.52 8.42
N ARG A 47 -9.61 6.35 7.78
CA ARG A 47 -8.69 5.21 7.96
C ARG A 47 -8.37 4.61 6.60
N ARG A 48 -7.12 4.70 6.17
CA ARG A 48 -6.68 4.16 4.88
C ARG A 48 -5.21 3.77 4.88
N VAL A 49 -4.88 2.78 4.06
CA VAL A 49 -3.51 2.53 3.60
C VAL A 49 -3.37 3.17 2.24
N THR A 50 -2.25 3.83 1.98
CA THR A 50 -1.95 4.50 0.71
C THR A 50 -0.60 4.02 0.18
N GLY A 51 -0.43 3.86 -1.12
CA GLY A 51 0.88 3.69 -1.76
C GLY A 51 1.01 4.67 -2.91
N VAL A 52 1.97 5.60 -2.82
CA VAL A 52 2.16 6.68 -3.82
C VAL A 52 3.05 6.20 -4.95
N GLN A 53 2.69 6.49 -6.20
CA GLN A 53 3.50 6.20 -7.38
C GLN A 53 3.08 7.08 -8.57
N TYR A 54 4.03 7.74 -9.21
CA TYR A 54 3.76 8.61 -10.36
C TYR A 54 3.44 7.82 -11.63
N ASP A 55 3.97 6.60 -11.77
CA ASP A 55 3.62 5.73 -12.88
C ASP A 55 2.24 5.07 -12.65
N HIS A 56 1.24 5.52 -13.41
CA HIS A 56 -0.13 5.01 -13.30
C HIS A 56 -0.23 3.54 -13.72
N ARG A 57 0.67 3.04 -14.57
CA ARG A 57 0.70 1.61 -14.94
C ARG A 57 0.96 0.75 -13.70
N ILE A 58 1.85 1.20 -12.83
CA ILE A 58 2.13 0.53 -11.55
C ILE A 58 0.94 0.66 -10.61
N LEU A 59 0.28 1.81 -10.52
CA LEU A 59 -0.92 1.97 -9.69
C LEU A 59 -2.06 1.02 -10.13
N HIS A 60 -2.28 0.91 -11.44
CA HIS A 60 -3.26 -0.02 -12.01
C HIS A 60 -2.87 -1.48 -11.77
N LEU A 61 -1.59 -1.83 -11.94
CA LEU A 61 -1.09 -3.16 -11.60
C LEU A 61 -1.34 -3.47 -10.12
N VAL A 62 -0.96 -2.59 -9.21
CA VAL A 62 -1.15 -2.79 -7.76
C VAL A 62 -2.63 -2.94 -7.43
N LYS A 63 -3.53 -2.13 -8.01
CA LYS A 63 -4.99 -2.28 -7.83
C LYS A 63 -5.47 -3.66 -8.29
N THR A 64 -5.04 -4.13 -9.46
CA THR A 64 -5.38 -5.47 -9.97
C THR A 64 -4.90 -6.57 -9.04
N LEU A 65 -3.63 -6.53 -8.62
CA LEU A 65 -3.06 -7.54 -7.74
C LEU A 65 -3.75 -7.54 -6.36
N LEU A 66 -4.10 -6.38 -5.80
CA LEU A 66 -4.88 -6.28 -4.57
C LEU A 66 -6.25 -6.98 -4.71
N GLY A 67 -6.89 -6.82 -5.88
CA GLY A 67 -8.13 -7.52 -6.23
C GLY A 67 -8.02 -9.04 -6.15
N ASN A 68 -6.89 -9.62 -6.58
CA ASN A 68 -6.62 -11.06 -6.50
C ASN A 68 -6.58 -11.59 -5.06
N PHE A 69 -6.31 -10.72 -4.07
CA PHE A 69 -6.38 -11.05 -2.63
C PHE A 69 -7.71 -10.61 -1.98
N GLY A 70 -8.70 -10.24 -2.77
CA GLY A 70 -9.99 -9.74 -2.30
C GLY A 70 -9.89 -8.41 -1.57
N ILE A 71 -8.89 -7.58 -1.88
CA ILE A 71 -8.73 -6.25 -1.29
C ILE A 71 -9.21 -5.23 -2.32
N SER A 72 -10.35 -4.58 -2.06
CA SER A 72 -10.80 -3.46 -2.88
C SER A 72 -9.96 -2.22 -2.58
N SER A 73 -9.58 -1.50 -3.63
CA SER A 73 -8.80 -0.26 -3.54
C SER A 73 -9.18 0.69 -4.66
N ASP A 74 -8.99 1.99 -4.44
CA ASP A 74 -9.17 3.05 -5.43
C ASP A 74 -7.84 3.65 -5.87
N ILE A 75 -7.84 4.38 -6.97
CA ILE A 75 -6.71 5.20 -7.39
C ILE A 75 -7.13 6.66 -7.23
N ASP A 76 -6.44 7.38 -6.36
CA ASP A 76 -6.58 8.81 -6.20
C ASP A 76 -5.61 9.51 -7.14
N MET A 77 -6.14 10.07 -8.23
CA MET A 77 -5.35 10.74 -9.25
C MET A 77 -4.77 12.07 -8.77
N HIS A 78 -5.33 12.69 -7.73
CA HIS A 78 -4.80 13.95 -7.19
C HIS A 78 -3.54 13.70 -6.36
N THR A 79 -3.50 12.59 -5.63
CA THR A 79 -2.35 12.22 -4.79
C THR A 79 -1.44 11.17 -5.43
N HIS A 80 -1.75 10.74 -6.65
CA HIS A 80 -1.07 9.65 -7.37
C HIS A 80 -0.89 8.40 -6.50
N ALA A 81 -1.96 7.97 -5.84
CA ALA A 81 -1.88 6.91 -4.85
C ALA A 81 -2.96 5.83 -5.05
N VAL A 82 -2.57 4.58 -4.80
CA VAL A 82 -3.54 3.52 -4.53
C VAL A 82 -4.04 3.67 -3.09
N VAL A 83 -5.34 3.61 -2.88
CA VAL A 83 -6.00 3.85 -1.60
C VAL A 83 -6.81 2.62 -1.19
N ILE A 84 -6.44 2.02 -0.07
CA ILE A 84 -7.19 0.91 0.55
C ILE A 84 -7.93 1.47 1.76
N SER A 85 -9.25 1.38 1.75
CA SER A 85 -10.12 1.85 2.85
C SER A 85 -11.18 0.81 3.20
N GLY A 86 -11.83 0.98 4.35
CA GLY A 86 -12.84 0.05 4.85
C GLY A 86 -12.25 -1.06 5.72
N GLN A 87 -12.98 -1.45 6.77
CA GLN A 87 -12.47 -2.36 7.80
C GLN A 87 -12.07 -3.72 7.23
N SER A 88 -12.92 -4.32 6.39
CA SER A 88 -12.67 -5.62 5.76
C SER A 88 -11.41 -5.62 4.89
N ASN A 89 -11.23 -4.59 4.07
CA ASN A 89 -10.07 -4.43 3.21
C ASN A 89 -8.79 -4.23 4.03
N LEU A 90 -8.83 -3.42 5.09
CA LEU A 90 -7.67 -3.21 5.96
C LEU A 90 -7.29 -4.48 6.73
N LEU A 91 -8.28 -5.29 7.15
CA LEU A 91 -8.04 -6.60 7.76
C LEU A 91 -7.40 -7.58 6.77
N ARG A 92 -7.91 -7.65 5.54
CA ARG A 92 -7.35 -8.48 4.47
C ARG A 92 -5.93 -8.03 4.10
N PHE A 93 -5.72 -6.72 3.95
CA PHE A 93 -4.40 -6.14 3.70
C PHE A 93 -3.41 -6.56 4.79
N ARG A 94 -3.77 -6.41 6.07
CA ARG A 94 -2.93 -6.82 7.20
C ARG A 94 -2.60 -8.31 7.17
N LYS A 95 -3.56 -9.17 6.79
CA LYS A 95 -3.42 -10.62 6.77
C LYS A 95 -2.53 -11.10 5.61
N HIS A 96 -2.76 -10.58 4.41
CA HIS A 96 -2.16 -11.10 3.19
C HIS A 96 -0.86 -10.39 2.82
N ILE A 97 -0.81 -9.07 2.94
CA ILE A 97 0.30 -8.25 2.44
C ILE A 97 1.09 -7.66 3.63
N GLY A 98 0.43 -6.79 4.39
CA GLY A 98 0.97 -6.13 5.57
C GLY A 98 2.19 -5.25 5.29
N PHE A 99 2.78 -4.72 6.37
CA PHE A 99 4.10 -4.09 6.33
C PHE A 99 5.10 -5.01 7.01
N ALA A 100 6.37 -4.96 6.58
CA ALA A 100 7.46 -5.62 7.30
C ALA A 100 7.68 -4.99 8.69
N ARG A 101 8.32 -5.77 9.57
CA ARG A 101 8.72 -5.31 10.92
C ARG A 101 9.83 -4.25 10.80
N GLY A 102 9.86 -3.27 11.71
CA GLY A 102 10.88 -2.21 11.70
C GLY A 102 10.62 -1.05 10.74
N LEU A 103 9.61 -1.14 9.86
CA LEU A 103 9.26 -0.04 8.97
C LEU A 103 8.49 1.04 9.72
N THR A 104 9.10 2.22 9.84
CA THR A 104 8.55 3.34 10.59
C THR A 104 8.11 4.48 9.68
N VAL A 105 7.10 5.23 10.12
CA VAL A 105 6.84 6.57 9.58
C VAL A 105 7.89 7.53 10.12
N ASN A 106 8.37 8.43 9.27
CA ASN A 106 9.33 9.43 9.71
C ASN A 106 8.63 10.48 10.60
N GLY A 107 8.95 10.46 11.90
CA GLY A 107 8.43 11.39 12.89
C GLY A 107 9.00 12.80 12.83
N THR A 108 10.18 12.99 12.23
CA THR A 108 10.94 14.25 12.23
C THR A 108 10.61 15.16 11.05
N ARG A 109 9.87 14.66 10.05
CA ARG A 109 9.34 15.54 8.98
C ARG A 109 8.48 16.64 9.59
N ALA A 110 8.64 17.88 9.12
CA ALA A 110 7.90 19.05 9.62
C ALA A 110 6.37 18.80 9.65
N ASN A 111 5.85 18.16 8.59
CA ASN A 111 4.43 17.85 8.44
C ASN A 111 4.05 16.45 8.97
N SER A 112 4.94 15.79 9.74
CA SER A 112 4.62 14.50 10.34
C SER A 112 3.51 14.66 11.36
N ARG A 113 2.40 13.98 11.12
CA ARG A 113 1.27 14.00 12.05
C ARG A 113 1.57 13.26 13.35
N TRP A 114 2.49 12.29 13.31
CA TRP A 114 2.81 11.47 14.46
C TRP A 114 3.79 12.14 15.41
N LYS A 115 4.62 13.08 14.92
CA LYS A 115 5.68 13.78 15.67
C LYS A 115 6.67 12.84 16.41
N LYS A 116 6.61 11.53 16.11
CA LYS A 116 7.49 10.46 16.57
C LYS A 116 7.50 9.34 15.53
N SER A 117 8.58 8.58 15.49
CA SER A 117 8.70 7.42 14.62
C SER A 117 7.88 6.26 15.17
N LEU A 118 6.92 5.78 14.39
CA LEU A 118 6.03 4.68 14.76
C LEU A 118 6.04 3.63 13.67
N GLU A 119 6.02 2.36 14.05
CA GLU A 119 5.89 1.29 13.06
C GLU A 119 4.57 1.39 12.29
N LYS A 120 4.65 1.29 10.96
CA LYS A 120 3.48 1.31 10.06
C LYS A 120 2.45 0.25 10.48
N ARG A 121 2.90 -0.93 10.93
CA ARG A 121 2.04 -2.01 11.45
C ARG A 121 1.24 -1.61 12.69
N HIS A 122 1.85 -0.88 13.62
CA HIS A 122 1.18 -0.40 14.82
C HIS A 122 0.10 0.62 14.49
N ILE A 123 0.39 1.53 13.55
CA ILE A 123 -0.59 2.50 13.08
C ILE A 123 -1.77 1.79 12.41
N LEU A 124 -1.51 0.80 11.54
CA LEU A 124 -2.55 0.00 10.91
C LEU A 124 -3.44 -0.73 11.93
N ASN A 125 -2.84 -1.34 12.96
CA ASN A 125 -3.60 -2.01 14.01
C ASN A 125 -4.50 -1.04 14.78
N ARG A 126 -4.03 0.18 15.07
CA ARG A 126 -4.86 1.23 15.69
C ARG A 126 -6.01 1.65 14.78
N ALA A 127 -5.73 1.85 13.50
CA ALA A 127 -6.75 2.21 12.51
C ALA A 127 -7.87 1.16 12.41
N ILE A 128 -7.52 -0.13 12.45
CA ILE A 128 -8.47 -1.24 12.41
C ILE A 128 -9.26 -1.34 13.72
N ALA A 129 -8.59 -1.21 14.87
CA ALA A 129 -9.24 -1.29 16.19
C ALA A 129 -10.31 -0.20 16.36
N PHE A 130 -10.06 0.99 15.82
CA PHE A 130 -10.99 2.13 15.89
C PHE A 130 -12.33 1.90 15.17
N TYR A 131 -12.46 0.89 14.30
CA TYR A 131 -13.78 0.54 13.73
C TYR A 131 -14.72 -0.13 14.76
N LYS A 132 -14.18 -0.63 15.87
CA LYS A 132 -14.96 -1.27 16.95
C LYS A 132 -15.36 -0.29 18.06
N SER A 133 -15.03 0.99 17.90
CA SER A 133 -15.25 2.09 18.85
C SER A 133 -16.28 3.07 18.28
#